data_AF-A0A914QLJ2-F1
#
_entry.id   AF-A0A914QLJ2-F1
#
_cell.length_a   1.000
_cell.length_b   1.000
_cell.length_c   1.000
_cell.angle_alpha   90.00
_cell.angle_beta   90.00
_cell.angle_gamma   90.00
#
_symmetry.space_group_name_H-M   'P 1'
#
loop_
_entity.id
_entity.type
_entity.pdbx_description
1 polymer ?
#
loop_
_entity_poly.entity_id
_entity_poly.type
_entity_poly.pdbx_seq_one_letter_code
_entity_poly.pdbx_strand_id
1 'polypeptide(L)'
;MQVFLDTKLSTSFIKNNRTKLKPIIIEWNEYAWKNISYIDYECGKKCIFTRDRKLEEYATVITFHVGSMQLWNYPKTQSESRMHVFVNFEPPTNAPILAKLPEDFFNYTISYRWDSDITMSYGCFLPIEQNDTDKWSEEEVSKFYFVIGFENAYCTDYITEKVWRLRDLAVPIIFDRSQLRGKYKALNPYVIAVRDFKSIKELGDYLNFLIKNYTEYKK
;
A
#
# COMPACT_ATOMS: atom_id res chain seq x y z
N MET A 1 -17.80 -6.85 14.03
CA MET A 1 -17.28 -8.18 13.64
C MET A 1 -16.10 -8.51 14.56
N GLN A 2 -16.06 -9.69 15.20
CA GLN A 2 -15.07 -9.97 16.26
C GLN A 2 -13.71 -10.35 15.64
N VAL A 3 -12.85 -9.35 15.46
CA VAL A 3 -11.41 -9.54 15.22
C VAL A 3 -10.85 -10.16 16.50
N PHE A 4 -10.62 -11.47 16.50
CA PHE A 4 -9.89 -12.12 17.57
C PHE A 4 -8.40 -11.85 17.36
N LEU A 5 -7.94 -10.65 17.71
CA LEU A 5 -6.55 -10.46 18.10
C LEU A 5 -6.33 -11.30 19.36
N ASP A 6 -5.34 -12.18 19.35
CA ASP A 6 -4.86 -12.94 20.51
C ASP A 6 -5.78 -14.00 21.14
N THR A 7 -6.53 -14.77 20.35
CA THR A 7 -6.94 -16.09 20.87
C THR A 7 -5.72 -17.00 20.96
N LYS A 8 -5.25 -17.28 22.19
CA LYS A 8 -4.29 -18.36 22.48
C LYS A 8 -4.93 -19.70 22.09
N LEU A 9 -4.84 -20.06 20.80
CA LEU A 9 -5.24 -21.36 20.30
C LEU A 9 -4.11 -22.35 20.60
N SER A 10 -4.39 -23.41 21.36
CA SER A 10 -3.41 -24.46 21.56
C SER A 10 -3.24 -25.28 20.27
N THR A 11 -2.02 -25.75 20.02
CA THR A 11 -1.72 -26.66 18.90
C THR A 11 -2.55 -27.94 18.96
N SER A 12 -2.83 -28.44 20.18
CA SER A 12 -3.70 -29.61 20.41
C SER A 12 -5.15 -29.36 19.99
N PHE A 13 -5.70 -28.17 20.23
CA PHE A 13 -7.04 -27.80 19.80
C PHE A 13 -7.13 -27.70 18.27
N ILE A 14 -6.09 -27.15 17.64
CA ILE A 14 -6.05 -26.99 16.19
C ILE A 14 -5.97 -28.33 15.48
N LYS A 15 -5.09 -29.22 15.96
CA LYS A 15 -4.93 -30.57 15.41
C LYS A 15 -6.24 -31.36 15.45
N ASN A 16 -7.02 -31.22 16.52
CA ASN A 16 -8.29 -31.92 16.71
C ASN A 16 -9.46 -31.34 15.91
N ASN A 17 -9.37 -30.10 15.41
CA ASN A 17 -10.47 -29.41 14.72
C ASN A 17 -10.10 -28.90 13.32
N ARG A 18 -9.00 -29.39 12.72
CA ARG A 18 -8.41 -28.84 11.49
C ARG A 18 -9.39 -28.66 10.32
N THR A 19 -10.31 -29.60 10.10
CA THR A 19 -11.31 -29.53 9.02
C THR A 19 -12.46 -28.56 9.29
N LYS A 20 -12.64 -28.12 10.53
CA LYS A 20 -13.68 -27.17 10.98
C LYS A 20 -13.12 -25.78 11.28
N LEU A 21 -11.81 -25.62 11.23
CA LEU A 21 -11.15 -24.36 11.56
C LEU A 21 -11.21 -23.37 10.41
N LYS A 22 -11.37 -22.11 10.79
CA LYS A 22 -11.23 -20.96 9.89
C LYS A 22 -9.78 -20.88 9.40
N PRO A 23 -9.53 -20.33 8.20
CA PRO A 23 -8.17 -20.10 7.71
C PRO A 23 -7.36 -19.30 8.74
N ILE A 24 -6.14 -19.77 9.02
CA ILE A 24 -5.19 -19.12 9.92
C ILE A 24 -4.24 -18.28 9.07
N ILE A 25 -4.21 -16.98 9.35
CA ILE A 25 -3.35 -15.99 8.73
C ILE A 25 -2.33 -15.56 9.79
N ILE A 26 -1.05 -15.84 9.53
CA ILE A 26 0.05 -15.42 10.39
C ILE A 26 0.62 -14.11 9.89
N GLU A 27 0.72 -13.14 10.78
CA GLU A 27 1.52 -11.93 10.62
C GLU A 27 2.93 -12.22 11.12
N TRP A 28 3.86 -12.46 10.19
CA TRP A 28 5.16 -13.00 10.55
C TRP A 28 6.01 -12.01 11.34
N ASN A 29 5.97 -10.74 10.96
CA ASN A 29 6.72 -9.65 11.57
C ASN A 29 5.85 -8.40 11.72
N GLU A 30 6.30 -7.46 12.55
CA GLU A 30 5.49 -6.32 12.96
C GLU A 30 5.20 -5.34 11.82
N TYR A 31 3.94 -4.89 11.77
CA TYR A 31 3.46 -3.78 10.96
C TYR A 31 3.47 -2.51 11.81
N ALA A 32 4.16 -1.46 11.37
CA ALA A 32 4.30 -0.23 12.17
C ALA A 32 3.02 0.63 12.24
N TRP A 33 2.06 0.45 11.32
CA TRP A 33 1.02 1.47 11.08
C TRP A 33 -0.43 0.95 11.20
N LYS A 34 -0.69 -0.35 10.94
CA LYS A 34 -1.97 -1.07 11.14
C LYS A 34 -1.78 -2.55 10.77
N ASN A 35 -2.34 -3.47 11.55
CA ASN A 35 -2.36 -4.90 11.20
C ASN A 35 -3.29 -5.14 10.00
N ILE A 36 -2.99 -6.15 9.19
CA ILE A 36 -3.88 -6.60 8.10
C ILE A 36 -5.22 -7.05 8.69
N SER A 37 -5.24 -7.47 9.95
CA SER A 37 -6.46 -7.79 10.70
C SER A 37 -7.46 -6.64 10.83
N TYR A 38 -7.04 -5.38 10.62
CA TYR A 38 -7.93 -4.20 10.64
C TYR A 38 -8.57 -3.90 9.27
N ILE A 39 -8.25 -4.67 8.25
CA ILE A 39 -8.90 -4.56 6.95
C ILE A 39 -10.32 -5.11 7.09
N ASP A 40 -11.23 -4.24 7.53
CA ASP A 40 -12.66 -4.48 7.67
C ASP A 40 -13.34 -4.29 6.31
N TYR A 41 -13.03 -5.18 5.36
CA TYR A 41 -13.96 -5.39 4.26
C TYR A 41 -15.11 -6.23 4.81
N GLU A 42 -16.34 -5.96 4.36
CA GLU A 42 -17.52 -6.81 4.58
C GLU A 42 -17.36 -8.19 3.91
N CYS A 43 -16.28 -8.89 4.22
CA CYS A 43 -16.02 -10.23 3.77
C CYS A 43 -16.77 -11.17 4.69
N GLY A 44 -17.81 -11.82 4.17
CA GLY A 44 -18.59 -12.83 4.90
C GLY A 44 -17.79 -14.06 5.36
N LYS A 45 -16.48 -14.12 5.09
CA LYS A 45 -15.57 -15.17 5.54
C LYS A 45 -14.83 -14.71 6.80
N LYS A 46 -14.96 -15.50 7.87
CA LYS A 46 -14.25 -15.27 9.13
C LYS A 46 -12.87 -15.95 9.06
N CYS A 47 -11.79 -15.18 9.23
CA CYS A 47 -10.41 -15.69 9.35
C CYS A 47 -9.89 -15.56 10.79
N ILE A 48 -8.80 -16.26 11.11
CA ILE A 48 -8.07 -16.09 12.38
C ILE A 48 -6.75 -15.40 12.06
N PHE A 49 -6.54 -14.20 12.59
CA PHE A 49 -5.27 -13.49 12.50
C PHE A 49 -4.46 -13.74 13.77
N THR A 50 -3.17 -14.06 13.64
CA THR A 50 -2.30 -14.30 14.79
C THR A 50 -0.85 -13.94 14.46
N ARG A 51 -0.09 -13.62 15.50
CA ARG A 51 1.38 -13.49 15.45
C ARG A 51 2.09 -14.68 16.09
N ASP A 52 1.33 -15.68 16.59
CA ASP A 52 1.91 -16.87 17.20
C ASP A 52 2.48 -17.81 16.13
N ARG A 53 3.80 -17.71 15.93
CA ARG A 53 4.54 -18.54 14.97
C ARG A 53 4.55 -20.03 15.31
N LYS A 54 4.16 -20.44 16.53
CA LYS A 54 3.97 -21.86 16.86
C LYS A 54 2.86 -22.50 16.02
N LEU A 55 2.00 -21.68 15.41
CA LEU A 55 0.91 -22.12 14.54
C LEU A 55 1.30 -22.17 13.07
N GLU A 56 2.57 -21.90 12.71
CA GLU A 56 3.08 -21.89 11.33
C GLU A 56 2.73 -23.18 10.57
N GLU A 57 2.81 -24.34 11.23
CA GLU A 57 2.49 -25.62 10.62
C GLU A 57 1.06 -25.66 10.04
N TYR A 58 0.14 -24.95 10.69
CA TYR A 58 -1.29 -24.92 10.41
C TYR A 58 -1.72 -23.67 9.62
N ALA A 59 -0.79 -22.74 9.36
CA ALA A 59 -1.07 -21.50 8.66
C ALA A 59 -1.48 -21.78 7.21
N THR A 60 -2.54 -21.12 6.76
CA THR A 60 -2.93 -21.07 5.34
C THR A 60 -2.16 -19.97 4.62
N VAL A 61 -1.98 -18.84 5.30
CA VAL A 61 -1.31 -17.65 4.79
C VAL A 61 -0.29 -17.17 5.80
N ILE A 62 0.91 -16.81 5.32
CA ILE A 62 1.91 -16.11 6.11
C ILE A 62 2.21 -14.80 5.39
N THR A 63 1.97 -13.70 6.09
CA THR A 63 2.17 -12.34 5.57
C THR A 63 3.47 -11.77 6.12
N PHE A 64 4.23 -11.08 5.27
CA PHE A 64 5.52 -10.52 5.63
C PHE A 64 5.56 -9.03 5.29
N HIS A 65 5.70 -8.18 6.30
CA HIS A 65 5.97 -6.77 6.08
C HIS A 65 7.44 -6.58 5.68
N VAL A 66 7.72 -6.38 4.39
CA VAL A 66 9.10 -6.49 3.89
C VAL A 66 10.06 -5.51 4.53
N GLY A 67 9.61 -4.29 4.84
CA GLY A 67 10.44 -3.27 5.50
C GLY A 67 10.91 -3.62 6.93
N SER A 68 10.27 -4.60 7.58
CA SER A 68 10.64 -5.06 8.93
C SER A 68 11.04 -6.54 8.97
N MET A 69 11.23 -7.18 7.81
CA MET A 69 11.73 -8.55 7.73
C MET A 69 13.22 -8.61 8.13
N GLN A 70 13.62 -9.75 8.69
CA GLN A 70 15.02 -10.05 9.02
C GLN A 70 15.42 -11.38 8.39
N LEU A 71 16.62 -11.45 7.81
CA LEU A 71 17.03 -12.60 6.99
C LEU A 71 17.20 -13.91 7.76
N TRP A 72 17.49 -13.82 9.05
CA TRP A 72 17.63 -14.99 9.91
C TRP A 72 16.29 -15.43 10.50
N ASN A 73 15.23 -14.65 10.27
CA ASN A 73 13.98 -14.75 11.00
C ASN A 73 12.80 -14.88 10.03
N TYR A 74 12.82 -15.91 9.18
CA TYR A 74 11.71 -16.31 8.31
C TYR A 74 11.73 -17.83 8.07
N PRO A 75 10.61 -18.46 7.67
CA PRO A 75 10.56 -19.88 7.33
C PRO A 75 11.51 -20.19 6.18
N LYS A 76 12.60 -20.92 6.44
CA LYS A 76 13.55 -21.31 5.38
C LYS A 76 12.99 -22.39 4.46
N THR A 77 12.03 -23.18 4.94
CA THR A 77 11.42 -24.28 4.20
C THR A 77 10.04 -23.85 3.71
N GLN A 78 9.93 -23.60 2.41
CA GLN A 78 8.63 -23.40 1.78
C GLN A 78 7.92 -24.75 1.65
N SER A 79 6.72 -24.86 2.22
CA SER A 79 5.79 -25.93 1.88
C SER A 79 5.02 -25.47 0.65
N GLU A 80 4.96 -26.26 -0.42
CA GLU A 80 4.24 -25.92 -1.67
C GLU A 80 2.78 -25.46 -1.43
N SER A 81 2.17 -25.89 -0.32
CA SER A 81 0.80 -25.55 0.05
C SER A 81 0.62 -24.25 0.86
N ARG A 82 1.68 -23.56 1.29
CA ARG A 82 1.58 -22.34 2.12
C ARG A 82 1.76 -21.10 1.27
N MET A 83 0.85 -20.14 1.41
CA MET A 83 0.91 -18.89 0.67
C MET A 83 1.75 -17.87 1.44
N HIS A 84 2.95 -17.57 0.93
CA HIS A 84 3.79 -16.48 1.40
C HIS A 84 3.37 -15.19 0.70
N VAL A 85 2.98 -14.20 1.50
CA VAL A 85 2.41 -12.96 0.99
C VAL A 85 3.34 -11.80 1.30
N PHE A 86 3.84 -11.17 0.23
CA PHE A 86 4.58 -9.94 0.29
C PHE A 86 3.65 -8.81 0.74
N VAL A 87 4.07 -8.04 1.73
CA VAL A 87 3.33 -6.85 2.17
C VAL A 87 4.29 -5.69 2.30
N ASN A 88 4.07 -4.64 1.52
CA ASN A 88 4.91 -3.45 1.62
C ASN A 88 4.18 -2.21 1.16
N PHE A 89 4.24 -1.16 1.98
CA PHE A 89 3.72 0.15 1.64
C PHE A 89 4.83 1.18 1.46
N GLU A 90 6.00 0.89 2.01
CA GLU A 90 7.15 1.79 2.01
C GLU A 90 7.88 1.81 0.65
N PRO A 91 8.71 2.84 0.39
CA PRO A 91 9.49 2.91 -0.83
C PRO A 91 10.40 1.68 -1.01
N PRO A 92 10.73 1.30 -2.26
CA PRO A 92 11.60 0.15 -2.55
C PRO A 92 12.95 0.18 -1.82
N THR A 93 13.48 1.37 -1.53
CA THR A 93 14.71 1.56 -0.75
C THR A 93 14.63 1.01 0.67
N ASN A 94 13.42 0.88 1.22
CA ASN A 94 13.17 0.32 2.55
C ASN A 94 13.04 -1.21 2.52
N ALA A 95 13.17 -1.85 1.37
CA ALA A 95 13.07 -3.30 1.20
C ALA A 95 14.39 -3.95 0.68
N PRO A 96 15.58 -3.62 1.24
CA PRO A 96 16.86 -4.14 0.73
C PRO A 96 17.00 -5.66 0.91
N ILE A 97 16.18 -6.26 1.78
CA ILE A 97 16.16 -7.70 2.03
C ILE A 97 15.74 -8.52 0.79
N LEU A 98 14.96 -7.93 -0.11
CA LEU A 98 14.47 -8.62 -1.31
C LEU A 98 15.59 -9.15 -2.19
N ALA A 99 16.72 -8.43 -2.27
CA ALA A 99 17.89 -8.85 -3.03
C ALA A 99 18.59 -10.11 -2.46
N LYS A 100 18.16 -10.59 -1.29
CA LYS A 100 18.77 -11.70 -0.54
C LYS A 100 17.78 -12.85 -0.31
N LEU A 101 16.53 -12.72 -0.79
CA LEU A 101 15.53 -13.77 -0.73
C LEU A 101 15.53 -14.57 -2.05
N PRO A 102 15.10 -15.85 -2.03
CA PRO A 102 14.79 -16.59 -3.26
C PRO A 102 13.77 -15.82 -4.12
N GLU A 103 13.90 -15.90 -5.46
CA GLU A 103 13.00 -15.20 -6.38
C GLU A 103 11.52 -15.61 -6.23
N ASP A 104 11.29 -16.87 -5.84
CA ASP A 104 9.98 -17.49 -5.64
C ASP A 104 9.49 -17.43 -4.18
N PHE A 105 10.12 -16.62 -3.33
CA PHE A 105 9.78 -16.57 -1.91
C PHE A 105 8.34 -16.15 -1.62
N PHE A 106 7.76 -15.30 -2.47
CA PHE A 106 6.40 -14.80 -2.32
C PHE A 106 5.50 -15.31 -3.44
N ASN A 107 4.32 -15.82 -3.06
CA ASN A 107 3.29 -16.27 -4.00
C ASN A 107 2.32 -15.15 -4.38
N TYR A 108 2.09 -14.20 -3.47
CA TYR A 108 1.14 -13.09 -3.67
C TYR A 108 1.70 -11.80 -3.10
N THR A 109 1.18 -10.68 -3.59
CA THR A 109 1.61 -9.33 -3.25
C THR A 109 0.45 -8.47 -2.75
N ILE A 110 0.70 -7.76 -1.65
CA ILE A 110 -0.16 -6.70 -1.12
C ILE A 110 0.66 -5.41 -1.06
N SER A 111 0.31 -4.43 -1.88
CA SER A 111 1.04 -3.15 -1.95
C SER A 111 0.19 -2.01 -2.54
N TYR A 112 0.70 -0.78 -2.48
CA TYR A 112 0.14 0.40 -3.16
C TYR A 112 0.17 0.29 -4.68
N ARG A 113 0.96 -0.64 -5.23
CA ARG A 113 1.07 -0.84 -6.67
C ARG A 113 -0.19 -1.52 -7.21
N TRP A 114 -0.74 -0.94 -8.28
CA TRP A 114 -1.89 -1.47 -9.02
C TRP A 114 -1.69 -2.86 -9.66
N ASP A 115 -0.45 -3.27 -9.89
CA ASP A 115 -0.13 -4.61 -10.41
C ASP A 115 0.11 -5.63 -9.30
N SER A 116 -0.19 -5.28 -8.04
CA SER A 116 -0.19 -6.25 -6.95
C SER A 116 -1.43 -7.13 -7.01
N ASP A 117 -1.33 -8.38 -6.57
CA ASP A 117 -2.47 -9.30 -6.49
C ASP A 117 -3.61 -8.74 -5.65
N ILE A 118 -3.26 -8.01 -4.58
CA ILE A 118 -4.19 -7.24 -3.76
C ILE A 118 -3.63 -5.82 -3.64
N THR A 119 -4.25 -4.89 -4.37
CA THR A 119 -3.88 -3.47 -4.26
C THR A 119 -4.44 -2.87 -2.97
N MET A 120 -3.59 -2.26 -2.16
CA MET A 120 -3.97 -1.54 -0.95
C MET A 120 -3.30 -0.16 -0.90
N SER A 121 -4.10 0.89 -0.97
CA SER A 121 -3.62 2.28 -0.87
C SER A 121 -3.41 2.71 0.59
N TYR A 122 -2.53 3.69 0.84
CA TYR A 122 -2.36 4.25 2.19
C TYR A 122 -3.62 4.96 2.70
N GLY A 123 -4.46 5.46 1.79
CA GLY A 123 -5.71 6.13 2.12
C GLY A 123 -6.86 5.68 1.23
N CYS A 124 -8.07 5.79 1.75
CA CYS A 124 -9.29 5.71 0.97
C CYS A 124 -10.20 6.90 1.27
N PHE A 125 -10.93 7.38 0.26
CA PHE A 125 -12.04 8.31 0.50
C PHE A 125 -13.17 7.52 1.15
N LEU A 126 -13.58 7.99 2.31
CA LEU A 126 -14.73 7.48 3.06
C LEU A 126 -15.82 8.55 3.07
N PRO A 127 -17.10 8.17 3.18
CA PRO A 127 -18.16 9.14 3.45
C PRO A 127 -17.79 9.99 4.68
N ILE A 128 -17.93 11.31 4.55
CA ILE A 128 -17.70 12.21 5.68
C ILE A 128 -18.83 11.99 6.69
N GLU A 129 -18.47 11.61 7.92
CA GLU A 129 -19.40 11.67 9.03
C GLU A 129 -19.60 13.13 9.43
N GLN A 130 -20.83 13.50 9.83
CA GLN A 130 -21.32 14.89 9.91
C GLN A 130 -20.50 15.89 10.75
N ASN A 131 -19.46 15.46 11.47
CA ASN A 131 -18.63 16.27 12.37
C ASN A 131 -17.12 16.13 12.17
N ASP A 132 -16.65 15.46 11.10
CA ASP A 132 -15.21 15.27 10.87
C ASP A 132 -14.64 16.38 9.97
N THR A 133 -14.20 17.48 10.59
CA THR A 133 -13.66 18.66 9.88
C THR A 133 -12.28 18.42 9.25
N ASP A 134 -11.62 17.32 9.60
CA ASP A 134 -10.24 17.03 9.19
C ASP A 134 -10.19 16.09 7.96
N LYS A 135 -11.34 15.66 7.44
CA LYS A 135 -11.44 14.80 6.26
C LYS A 135 -12.00 15.54 5.06
N TRP A 136 -11.38 15.33 3.90
CA TRP A 136 -11.83 15.90 2.63
C TRP A 136 -12.43 14.81 1.75
N SER A 137 -13.60 15.09 1.21
CA SER A 137 -14.27 14.29 0.18
C SER A 137 -13.60 14.50 -1.18
N GLU A 138 -13.88 13.58 -2.11
CA GLU A 138 -13.46 13.76 -3.51
C GLU A 138 -14.01 15.07 -4.10
N GLU A 139 -15.24 15.43 -3.75
CA GLU A 139 -15.87 16.70 -4.14
C GLU A 139 -15.05 17.90 -3.65
N GLU A 140 -14.58 17.90 -2.41
CA GLU A 140 -13.76 18.98 -1.87
C GLU A 140 -12.38 19.06 -2.53
N VAL A 141 -11.73 17.91 -2.75
CA VAL A 141 -10.44 17.87 -3.45
C VAL A 141 -10.59 18.39 -4.89
N SER A 142 -11.69 18.07 -5.57
CA SER A 142 -11.96 18.54 -6.94
C SER A 142 -12.13 20.05 -7.09
N LYS A 143 -12.25 20.80 -5.98
CA LYS A 143 -12.29 22.27 -5.99
C LYS A 143 -10.90 22.90 -6.16
N PHE A 144 -9.84 22.12 -6.00
CA PHE A 144 -8.47 22.58 -6.16
C PHE A 144 -7.95 22.30 -7.58
N TYR A 145 -7.14 23.21 -8.11
CA TYR A 145 -6.45 23.00 -9.40
C TYR A 145 -5.32 21.97 -9.28
N PHE A 146 -4.64 21.95 -8.14
CA PHE A 146 -3.43 21.15 -7.95
C PHE A 146 -3.46 20.41 -6.62
N VAL A 147 -2.77 19.28 -6.59
CA VAL A 147 -2.55 18.49 -5.39
C VAL A 147 -1.08 18.12 -5.27
N ILE A 148 -0.52 18.17 -4.05
CA ILE A 148 0.88 17.76 -3.83
C ILE A 148 0.92 16.23 -3.79
N GLY A 149 1.50 15.65 -4.83
CA GLY A 149 1.66 14.20 -5.02
C GLY A 149 3.05 13.70 -4.61
N PHE A 150 3.68 14.31 -3.61
CA PHE A 150 5.04 13.96 -3.21
C PHE A 150 5.06 12.62 -2.49
N GLU A 151 6.00 11.78 -2.90
CA GLU A 151 6.19 10.45 -2.33
C GLU A 151 7.17 10.50 -1.15
N ASN A 152 7.05 9.50 -0.27
CA ASN A 152 7.87 9.42 0.94
C ASN A 152 9.37 9.21 0.64
N ALA A 153 9.73 8.86 -0.59
CA ALA A 153 11.10 8.83 -1.06
C ALA A 153 11.20 9.11 -2.56
N TYR A 154 12.37 9.58 -2.98
CA TYR A 154 12.69 9.80 -4.38
C TYR A 154 13.16 8.49 -5.03
N CYS A 155 12.23 7.74 -5.62
CA CYS A 155 12.48 6.43 -6.21
C CYS A 155 11.81 6.30 -7.59
N THR A 156 12.48 5.63 -8.52
CA THR A 156 11.88 5.23 -9.80
C THR A 156 10.73 4.26 -9.54
N ASP A 157 9.59 4.49 -10.19
CA ASP A 157 8.37 3.67 -10.14
C ASP A 157 7.73 3.55 -8.75
N TYR A 158 8.16 4.36 -7.77
CA TYR A 158 7.48 4.49 -6.47
C TYR A 158 6.38 5.54 -6.58
N ILE A 159 5.21 5.11 -7.07
CA ILE A 159 4.02 5.95 -7.24
C ILE A 159 2.86 5.34 -6.49
N THR A 160 2.27 6.12 -5.58
CA THR A 160 1.21 5.72 -4.65
C THR A 160 -0.09 6.46 -4.95
N GLU A 161 -1.10 6.27 -4.10
CA GLU A 161 -2.44 6.86 -4.25
C GLU A 161 -2.42 8.38 -4.42
N LYS A 162 -1.38 9.05 -3.91
CA LYS A 162 -1.19 10.49 -4.00
C LYS A 162 -1.18 10.99 -5.44
N VAL A 163 -0.70 10.20 -6.39
CA VAL A 163 -0.72 10.55 -7.81
C VAL A 163 -1.89 9.86 -8.50
N TRP A 164 -1.99 8.54 -8.38
CA TRP A 164 -2.92 7.81 -9.24
C TRP A 164 -4.39 7.96 -8.84
N ARG A 165 -4.70 8.25 -7.58
CA ARG A 165 -6.08 8.47 -7.15
C ARG A 165 -6.49 9.93 -7.33
N LEU A 166 -5.56 10.84 -7.05
CA LEU A 166 -5.86 12.27 -7.03
C LEU A 166 -5.81 12.91 -8.43
N ARG A 167 -5.13 12.30 -9.41
CA ARG A 167 -5.07 12.80 -10.80
C ARG A 167 -6.44 13.00 -11.45
N ASP A 168 -7.46 12.25 -11.02
CA ASP A 168 -8.81 12.32 -11.58
C ASP A 168 -9.61 13.48 -10.94
N LEU A 169 -9.06 14.10 -9.88
CA LEU A 169 -9.68 15.18 -9.11
C LEU A 169 -8.96 16.53 -9.28
N ALA A 170 -7.63 16.52 -9.30
CA ALA A 170 -6.77 17.71 -9.45
C ALA A 170 -5.43 17.31 -10.09
N VAL A 171 -4.73 18.27 -10.72
CA VAL A 171 -3.45 17.97 -11.38
C VAL A 171 -2.36 17.71 -10.33
N PRO A 172 -1.74 16.51 -10.30
CA PRO A 172 -0.70 16.20 -9.32
C PRO A 172 0.59 16.95 -9.60
N ILE A 173 1.15 17.56 -8.55
CA ILE A 173 2.50 18.11 -8.53
C ILE A 173 3.43 17.05 -7.92
N ILE A 174 4.32 16.50 -8.72
CA ILE A 174 5.33 15.51 -8.30
C ILE A 174 6.72 16.13 -8.23
N PHE A 175 7.67 15.44 -7.60
CA PHE A 175 9.03 15.97 -7.49
C PHE A 175 9.82 15.88 -8.81
N ASP A 176 9.84 14.71 -9.46
CA ASP A 176 10.56 14.48 -10.72
C ASP A 176 9.82 13.49 -11.64
N ARG A 177 9.90 13.72 -12.95
CA ARG A 177 9.40 12.79 -13.98
C ARG A 177 10.12 11.45 -13.99
N SER A 178 11.34 11.38 -13.48
CA SER A 178 12.11 10.14 -13.35
C SER A 178 11.43 9.10 -12.45
N GLN A 179 10.45 9.52 -11.63
CA GLN A 179 9.59 8.64 -10.84
C GLN A 179 8.52 7.93 -11.69
N LEU A 180 8.17 8.51 -12.85
CA LEU A 180 7.18 7.98 -13.81
C LEU A 180 7.86 7.26 -14.99
N ARG A 181 8.48 6.10 -14.73
CA ARG A 181 9.12 5.27 -15.76
C ARG A 181 8.29 4.02 -16.05
N GLY A 182 8.79 3.20 -16.99
CA GLY A 182 8.16 1.95 -17.40
C GLY A 182 6.67 2.13 -17.74
N LYS A 183 5.83 1.38 -17.03
CA LYS A 183 4.36 1.43 -17.18
C LYS A 183 3.73 2.75 -16.75
N TYR A 184 4.38 3.54 -15.89
CA TYR A 184 3.87 4.84 -15.42
C TYR A 184 4.25 6.00 -16.33
N LYS A 185 5.05 5.76 -17.39
CA LYS A 185 5.45 6.79 -18.33
C LYS A 185 4.27 7.53 -18.97
N ALA A 186 3.15 6.83 -19.18
CA ALA A 186 1.91 7.39 -19.73
C ALA A 186 1.29 8.48 -18.83
N LEU A 187 1.65 8.56 -17.55
CA LEU A 187 1.18 9.60 -16.63
C LEU A 187 1.91 10.93 -16.79
N ASN A 188 3.04 10.99 -17.52
CA ASN A 188 3.84 12.21 -17.65
C ASN A 188 3.04 13.44 -18.13
N PRO A 189 2.16 13.35 -19.14
CA PRO A 189 1.38 14.51 -19.58
C PRO A 189 0.41 15.03 -18.52
N TYR A 190 0.02 14.20 -17.55
CA TYR A 190 -1.02 14.50 -16.57
C TYR A 190 -0.47 15.00 -15.22
N VAL A 191 0.83 15.31 -15.16
CA VAL A 191 1.49 15.78 -13.93
C VAL A 191 2.37 17.00 -14.21
N ILE A 192 2.55 17.80 -13.16
CA ILE A 192 3.54 18.87 -13.12
C ILE A 192 4.72 18.38 -12.26
N ALA A 193 5.93 18.35 -12.83
CA ALA A 193 7.12 17.97 -12.07
C ALA A 193 7.90 19.20 -11.62
N VAL A 194 8.21 19.29 -10.33
CA VAL A 194 8.96 20.43 -9.77
C VAL A 194 10.33 20.60 -10.45
N ARG A 195 11.00 19.49 -10.78
CA ARG A 195 12.33 19.50 -11.41
C ARG A 195 12.34 19.88 -12.89
N ASP A 196 11.18 20.13 -13.51
CA ASP A 196 11.11 20.73 -14.85
C ASP A 196 11.42 22.24 -14.82
N PHE A 197 11.32 22.88 -13.65
CA PHE A 197 11.48 24.32 -13.47
C PHE A 197 12.86 24.64 -12.90
N LYS A 198 13.44 25.76 -13.31
CA LYS A 198 14.74 26.25 -12.82
C LYS A 198 14.69 26.70 -11.37
N SER A 199 13.50 27.05 -10.87
CA SER A 199 13.29 27.48 -9.49
C SER A 199 11.85 27.26 -9.03
N ILE A 200 11.65 27.23 -7.71
CA ILE A 200 10.32 27.22 -7.11
C ILE A 200 9.51 28.47 -7.48
N LYS A 201 10.18 29.61 -7.72
CA LYS A 201 9.51 30.82 -8.21
C LYS A 201 8.91 30.60 -9.59
N GLU A 202 9.68 30.01 -10.51
CA GLU A 202 9.21 29.73 -11.87
C GLU A 202 8.04 28.74 -11.87
N LEU A 203 8.09 27.71 -11.02
CA LEU A 203 6.96 26.82 -10.78
C LEU A 203 5.74 27.62 -10.29
N GLY A 204 5.91 28.47 -9.27
CA GLY A 204 4.81 29.29 -8.75
C GLY A 204 4.21 30.24 -9.79
N ASP A 205 5.05 30.85 -10.63
CA ASP A 205 4.60 31.69 -11.74
C ASP A 205 3.79 30.86 -12.77
N TYR A 206 4.24 29.64 -13.09
CA TYR A 206 3.55 28.72 -13.99
C TYR A 206 2.20 28.24 -13.44
N LEU A 207 2.13 27.85 -12.16
CA LEU A 207 0.87 27.46 -11.51
C LEU A 207 -0.14 28.62 -11.52
N ASN A 208 0.32 29.84 -11.24
CA ASN A 208 -0.51 31.04 -11.33
C ASN A 208 -1.01 31.33 -12.75
N PHE A 209 -0.18 31.08 -13.76
CA PHE A 209 -0.57 31.19 -15.15
C PHE A 209 -1.70 30.20 -15.49
N LEU A 210 -1.56 28.93 -15.09
CA LEU A 210 -2.59 27.91 -15.32
C LEU A 210 -3.92 28.23 -14.62
N ILE A 211 -3.88 28.71 -13.37
CA ILE A 211 -5.08 29.12 -12.62
C ILE A 211 -5.83 30.25 -13.36
N LYS A 212 -5.10 31.20 -13.96
CA LYS A 212 -5.69 32.32 -14.71
C LYS A 212 -6.09 31.95 -16.13
N ASN A 213 -5.60 30.82 -16.65
CA ASN A 213 -5.82 30.38 -18.02
C ASN A 213 -6.37 28.94 -18.05
N TYR A 214 -7.68 28.84 -17.85
CA TYR A 214 -8.38 27.55 -17.78
C TYR A 214 -8.25 26.70 -19.05
N THR A 215 -8.09 27.32 -20.23
CA THR A 215 -7.87 26.61 -21.48
C THR A 215 -6.54 25.87 -21.49
N GLU A 216 -5.48 26.48 -20.95
CA GLU A 216 -4.18 25.81 -20.81
C GLU A 216 -4.19 24.77 -19.70
N TYR A 217 -4.86 25.05 -18.58
CA TYR A 217 -5.01 24.07 -17.50
C TYR A 217 -5.68 22.77 -17.94
N LYS A 218 -6.58 22.83 -18.93
CA LYS A 218 -7.33 21.68 -19.45
C LYS A 218 -6.59 20.80 -20.47
N LYS A 219 -5.44 21.24 -20.97
CA LYS A 219 -4.66 20.47 -21.96
C LYS A 219 -3.88 19.35 -21.29
#